data_AF-A0A0E4G9R9-F1
#
_entry.id   AF-A0A0E4G9R9-F1
#
_cell.length_a   1.000
_cell.length_b   1.000
_cell.length_c   1.000
_cell.angle_alpha   90.00
_cell.angle_beta   90.00
_cell.angle_gamma   90.00
#
_symmetry.space_group_name_H-M   'P 1'
#
loop_
_entity.id
_entity.type
_entity.pdbx_description
1 polymer ?
#
loop_
_entity_poly.entity_id
_entity_poly.type
_entity_poly.pdbx_seq_one_letter_code
_entity_poly.pdbx_strand_id
1 'polypeptide(L)'
;MKELIHMHTVKQLALPAQSLDVAQLAATYGHLRGLPVSRYVRIVPRVLIGADNCHLSQPMKILKGKRGEPVACRTRLGWLIYGPYAVDRYVRHGVIAKKPTANAL
;
A
#
# COMPACT_ATOMS: atom_id res chain seq x y z
N MET A 1 -5.12 -14.18 19.03
CA MET A 1 -4.63 -13.13 18.12
C MET A 1 -3.11 -13.32 18.05
N LYS A 2 -2.50 -13.64 16.89
CA LYS A 2 -1.03 -13.77 16.84
C LYS A 2 -0.38 -12.42 17.13
N GLU A 3 0.62 -12.42 18.01
CA GLU A 3 1.33 -11.24 18.51
C GLU A 3 2.31 -10.66 17.48
N LEU A 4 2.66 -9.37 17.65
CA LEU A 4 3.73 -8.71 16.91
C LEU A 4 5.09 -9.21 17.40
N ILE A 5 6.00 -9.51 16.48
CA ILE A 5 7.36 -9.96 16.80
C ILE A 5 8.41 -8.98 16.25
N HIS A 6 9.59 -8.94 16.89
CA HIS A 6 10.73 -8.10 16.50
C HIS A 6 10.35 -6.62 16.23
N MET A 7 9.67 -6.02 17.21
CA MET A 7 9.27 -4.62 17.14
C MET A 7 10.45 -3.71 17.48
N HIS A 8 10.67 -2.70 16.64
CA HIS A 8 11.67 -1.66 16.87
C HIS A 8 11.02 -0.29 16.85
N THR A 9 11.56 0.63 17.65
CA THR A 9 11.19 2.04 17.60
C THR A 9 12.37 2.84 17.04
N VAL A 10 12.05 3.90 16.30
CA VAL A 10 13.01 4.87 15.78
C VAL A 10 12.49 6.27 16.08
N LYS A 11 13.38 7.23 16.31
CA LYS A 11 12.99 8.64 16.53
C LYS A 11 12.27 9.22 15.30
N GLN A 12 12.69 8.83 14.10
CA GLN A 12 12.13 9.29 12.84
C GLN A 12 12.26 8.23 11.76
N LEU A 13 11.14 7.85 11.13
CA LEU A 13 11.08 6.84 10.07
C LEU A 13 11.30 7.43 8.65
N ALA A 14 11.30 8.76 8.53
CA ALA A 14 11.58 9.53 7.31
C ALA A 14 10.89 9.00 6.03
N LEU A 15 9.60 8.64 6.14
CA LEU A 15 8.82 8.14 5.00
C LEU A 15 8.20 9.28 4.18
N PRO A 16 8.03 9.09 2.85
CA PRO A 16 7.37 10.08 2.01
C PRO A 16 5.89 10.22 2.38
N ALA A 17 5.37 11.43 2.27
CA ALA A 17 3.94 11.71 2.41
C ALA A 17 3.13 10.99 1.32
N GLN A 18 1.94 10.52 1.68
CA GLN A 18 1.05 9.79 0.79
C GLN A 18 -0.35 10.41 0.77
N SER A 19 -1.01 10.30 -0.38
CA SER A 19 -2.40 10.72 -0.59
C SER A 19 -3.15 9.59 -1.26
N LEU A 20 -4.43 9.43 -0.93
CA LEU A 20 -5.30 8.47 -1.59
C LEU A 20 -6.74 8.97 -1.52
N ASP A 21 -7.43 8.90 -2.65
CA ASP A 21 -8.87 9.06 -2.74
C ASP A 21 -9.47 7.85 -3.45
N VAL A 22 -10.00 6.91 -2.67
CA VAL A 22 -10.61 5.70 -3.23
C VAL A 22 -11.91 5.99 -3.96
N ALA A 23 -12.64 7.05 -3.59
CA ALA A 23 -13.84 7.44 -4.31
C ALA A 23 -13.48 7.93 -5.73
N GLN A 24 -12.42 8.73 -5.85
CA GLN A 24 -11.87 9.12 -7.15
C GLN A 24 -11.41 7.91 -7.96
N LEU A 25 -10.69 6.98 -7.34
CA LEU A 25 -10.25 5.76 -8.02
C LEU A 25 -11.42 4.88 -8.47
N ALA A 26 -12.48 4.78 -7.68
CA ALA A 26 -13.67 3.97 -7.98
C ALA A 26 -14.50 4.50 -9.17
N ALA A 27 -14.33 5.76 -9.54
CA ALA A 27 -14.89 6.32 -10.77
C ALA A 27 -14.27 5.66 -12.01
N THR A 28 -12.96 5.42 -11.98
CA THR A 28 -12.20 4.77 -13.06
C THR A 28 -12.20 3.25 -12.97
N TYR A 29 -12.05 2.71 -11.76
CA TYR A 29 -11.83 1.30 -11.49
C TYR A 29 -13.04 0.69 -10.78
N GLY A 30 -13.92 0.05 -11.55
CA GLY A 30 -15.19 -0.48 -11.04
C GLY A 30 -15.06 -1.46 -9.88
N HIS A 31 -13.96 -2.24 -9.81
CA HIS A 31 -13.70 -3.19 -8.73
C HIS A 31 -13.32 -2.53 -7.40
N LEU A 32 -13.12 -1.21 -7.36
CA LEU A 32 -12.85 -0.46 -6.13
C LEU A 32 -14.09 0.21 -5.54
N ARG A 33 -15.25 0.11 -6.20
CA ARG A 33 -16.50 0.73 -5.73
C ARG A 33 -16.95 0.13 -4.40
N GLY A 34 -17.46 0.99 -3.52
CA GLY A 34 -18.00 0.60 -2.21
C GLY A 34 -16.96 0.19 -1.18
N LEU A 35 -15.66 0.40 -1.44
CA LEU A 35 -14.62 0.15 -0.44
C LEU A 35 -14.68 1.17 0.69
N PRO A 36 -14.72 0.74 1.97
CA PRO A 36 -14.78 1.63 3.12
C PRO A 36 -13.38 2.16 3.46
N VAL A 37 -12.76 2.91 2.55
CA VAL A 37 -11.43 3.51 2.72
C VAL A 37 -11.57 5.03 2.67
N SER A 38 -11.29 5.68 3.80
CA SER A 38 -11.33 7.14 3.90
C SER A 38 -10.27 7.80 3.04
N ARG A 39 -10.63 8.94 2.43
CA ARG A 39 -9.68 9.81 1.74
C ARG A 39 -8.65 10.36 2.75
N TYR A 40 -7.39 10.43 2.32
CA TYR A 40 -6.35 11.13 3.06
C TYR A 40 -5.42 11.88 2.09
N VAL A 41 -4.83 12.98 2.57
CA VAL A 41 -4.01 13.88 1.74
C VAL A 41 -2.72 14.18 2.47
N ARG A 42 -1.58 13.90 1.83
CA ARG A 42 -0.21 14.19 2.31
C ARG A 42 0.07 13.70 3.73
N ILE A 43 -0.47 12.55 4.11
CA ILE A 43 -0.20 11.91 5.40
C ILE A 43 1.15 11.20 5.35
N VAL A 44 2.00 11.43 6.36
CA VAL A 44 3.29 10.75 6.51
C VAL A 44 3.08 9.44 7.29
N PRO A 45 3.38 8.27 6.70
CA PRO A 45 3.27 7.01 7.43
C PRO A 45 4.21 6.97 8.64
N ARG A 46 3.74 6.37 9.74
CA ARG A 46 4.46 6.32 11.04
C ARG A 46 4.91 4.92 11.46
N VAL A 47 4.46 3.90 10.75
CA VAL A 47 4.72 2.49 11.04
C VAL A 47 5.24 1.82 9.78
N LEU A 48 6.33 1.05 9.92
CA LEU A 48 6.82 0.14 8.90
C LEU A 48 6.56 -1.29 9.38
N ILE A 49 5.89 -2.10 8.56
CA ILE A 49 5.63 -3.50 8.88
C ILE A 49 6.67 -4.35 8.16
N GLY A 50 7.58 -4.94 8.93
CA GLY A 50 8.62 -5.84 8.42
C GLY A 50 8.08 -7.22 8.03
N ALA A 51 8.90 -7.99 7.29
CA ALA A 51 8.55 -9.31 6.77
C ALA A 51 8.24 -10.34 7.87
N ASP A 52 8.84 -10.20 9.06
CA ASP A 52 8.55 -11.05 10.22
C ASP A 52 7.08 -10.97 10.66
N ASN A 53 6.42 -9.86 10.35
CA ASN A 53 5.01 -9.63 10.61
C ASN A 53 4.15 -9.69 9.33
N CYS A 54 4.64 -10.34 8.25
CA CYS A 54 3.95 -10.42 6.96
C CYS A 54 2.54 -11.03 7.05
N HIS A 55 2.29 -11.87 8.06
CA HIS A 55 0.98 -12.44 8.35
C HIS A 55 -0.12 -11.39 8.58
N LEU A 56 0.23 -10.15 8.95
CA LEU A 56 -0.70 -9.01 9.04
C LEU A 56 -1.12 -8.47 7.68
N SER A 57 -0.25 -8.62 6.69
CA SER A 57 -0.50 -8.25 5.29
C SER A 57 -1.11 -9.39 4.47
N GLN A 58 -1.35 -10.55 5.08
CA GLN A 58 -1.91 -11.71 4.39
C GLN A 58 -3.31 -11.38 3.83
N PRO A 59 -3.51 -11.58 2.51
CA PRO A 59 -4.80 -11.34 1.89
C PRO A 59 -5.90 -12.27 2.40
N MET A 60 -7.03 -11.70 2.79
CA MET A 60 -8.28 -12.40 3.08
C MET A 60 -9.30 -12.25 1.94
N LYS A 61 -9.20 -11.16 1.17
CA LYS A 61 -9.99 -10.90 -0.03
C LYS A 61 -9.17 -10.03 -0.96
N ILE A 62 -9.19 -10.33 -2.25
CA ILE A 62 -8.51 -9.52 -3.25
C ILE A 62 -9.51 -9.09 -4.33
N LEU A 63 -9.55 -7.80 -4.62
CA LEU A 63 -10.28 -7.20 -5.74
C LEU A 63 -9.25 -6.71 -6.75
N LYS A 64 -9.24 -7.31 -7.93
CA LYS A 64 -8.28 -7.02 -9.01
C LYS A 64 -9.03 -6.52 -10.24
N GLY A 65 -8.45 -5.52 -10.88
CA GLY A 65 -8.85 -5.10 -12.22
C GLY A 65 -8.02 -5.79 -13.30
N LYS A 66 -7.85 -5.09 -14.43
CA LYS A 66 -6.98 -5.53 -15.53
C LYS A 66 -5.50 -5.43 -15.15
N ARG A 67 -4.63 -6.00 -16.01
CA ARG A 67 -3.18 -5.84 -15.86
C ARG A 67 -2.81 -4.36 -15.91
N GLY A 68 -2.11 -3.88 -14.88
CA GLY A 68 -1.72 -2.47 -14.76
C GLY A 68 -2.76 -1.58 -14.08
N GLU A 69 -3.81 -2.16 -13.48
CA GLU A 69 -4.77 -1.45 -12.63
C GLU A 69 -4.46 -1.66 -11.14
N PRO A 70 -4.93 -0.76 -10.25
CA PRO A 70 -4.74 -0.92 -8.82
C PRO A 70 -5.46 -2.17 -8.28
N VAL A 71 -4.92 -2.73 -7.21
CA VAL A 71 -5.47 -3.88 -6.49
C VAL A 71 -5.88 -3.44 -5.11
N ALA A 72 -7.08 -3.84 -4.69
CA ALA A 72 -7.51 -3.75 -3.29
C ALA A 72 -7.39 -5.11 -2.61
N CYS A 73 -6.82 -5.13 -1.42
CA CYS A 73 -6.62 -6.34 -0.62
C CYS A 73 -7.14 -6.10 0.79
N ARG A 74 -8.07 -6.94 1.25
CA ARG A 74 -8.52 -6.94 2.65
C ARG A 74 -7.57 -7.82 3.45
N THR A 75 -6.99 -7.28 4.50
CA THR A 75 -6.13 -7.98 5.46
C THR A 75 -6.69 -7.85 6.88
N ARG A 76 -5.95 -8.36 7.87
CA ARG A 76 -6.31 -8.20 9.29
C ARG A 76 -6.19 -6.76 9.79
N LEU A 77 -5.46 -5.90 9.08
CA LEU A 77 -5.28 -4.49 9.42
C LEU A 77 -6.28 -3.55 8.70
N GLY A 78 -7.08 -4.08 7.78
CA GLY A 78 -8.01 -3.30 6.98
C GLY A 78 -7.78 -3.48 5.48
N TRP A 79 -8.16 -2.48 4.70
CA TRP A 79 -8.01 -2.48 3.25
C TRP A 79 -6.68 -1.84 2.83
N LEU A 80 -5.92 -2.56 2.02
CA LEU A 80 -4.72 -2.09 1.34
C LEU A 80 -5.06 -1.81 -0.12
N ILE A 81 -4.62 -0.67 -0.65
CA ILE A 81 -4.69 -0.34 -2.08
C ILE A 81 -3.25 -0.21 -2.59
N TYR A 82 -2.87 -0.98 -3.61
CA TYR A 82 -1.52 -0.94 -4.18
C TYR A 82 -1.52 -1.20 -5.69
N GLY A 83 -0.39 -0.88 -6.33
CA GLY A 83 -0.23 -0.95 -7.78
C GLY A 83 -0.38 0.41 -8.45
N PRO A 84 -0.12 0.48 -9.76
CA PRO A 84 -0.24 1.71 -10.52
C PRO A 84 -1.71 2.15 -10.61
N TYR A 85 -1.95 3.45 -10.54
CA TYR A 85 -3.25 4.05 -10.86
C TYR A 85 -3.05 5.40 -11.53
N ALA A 86 -3.90 5.69 -12.52
CA ALA A 86 -3.89 6.95 -13.25
C ALA A 86 -4.81 7.95 -12.53
N VAL A 87 -4.28 8.64 -11.52
CA VAL A 87 -4.85 9.91 -11.09
C VAL A 87 -4.03 11.03 -11.73
N ASP A 88 -4.74 11.96 -12.36
CA ASP A 88 -4.14 13.07 -13.11
C ASP A 88 -3.18 13.90 -12.22
N ARG A 89 -2.03 14.23 -12.82
CA ARG A 89 -0.88 15.03 -12.32
C ARG A 89 -0.13 14.58 -11.05
N TYR A 90 1.04 13.97 -11.29
CA TYR A 90 2.25 14.03 -10.46
C TYR A 90 2.16 13.56 -8.99
N VAL A 91 1.83 12.29 -8.73
CA VAL A 91 2.44 11.60 -7.58
C VAL A 91 2.75 10.14 -7.95
N ARG A 92 4.00 9.87 -8.34
CA ARG A 92 4.50 8.49 -8.43
C ARG A 92 4.61 7.94 -7.01
N HIS A 93 3.61 7.19 -6.54
CA HIS A 93 3.77 6.35 -5.36
C HIS A 93 4.60 5.12 -5.75
N GLY A 94 5.93 5.30 -5.81
CA GLY A 94 6.87 4.22 -6.08
C GLY A 94 7.14 3.40 -4.82
N VAL A 95 7.02 2.08 -4.92
CA VAL A 95 7.84 1.16 -4.13
C VAL A 95 9.22 1.18 -4.77
N ILE A 96 10.26 1.59 -4.03
CA ILE A 96 11.65 1.42 -4.49
C ILE A 96 11.99 -0.06 -4.30
N ALA A 97 11.85 -0.86 -5.34
CA ALA A 97 12.54 -2.14 -5.46
C ALA A 97 13.85 -1.89 -6.22
N LYS A 98 14.97 -1.82 -5.50
CA LYS A 98 16.30 -1.84 -6.13
C LYS A 98 16.43 -3.21 -6.80
N LYS A 99 16.59 -3.26 -8.14
CA LYS A 99 17.01 -4.52 -8.80
C LYS A 99 18.33 -4.96 -8.16
N PRO A 100 18.53 -6.26 -7.86
CA PRO A 100 19.87 -6.76 -7.63
C PRO A 100 20.67 -6.48 -8.89
N THR A 101 21.69 -5.62 -8.79
CA THR A 101 22.69 -5.54 -9.84
C THR A 101 23.45 -6.86 -9.79
N ALA A 102 23.34 -7.65 -10.85
CA ALA A 102 24.28 -8.73 -11.06
C ALA A 102 25.68 -8.10 -11.20
N ASN A 103 26.64 -8.71 -10.49
CA ASN A 103 28.07 -8.41 -10.43
C ASN A 103 28.50 -7.31 -9.46
N ALA A 104 28.90 -7.74 -8.25
CA ALA A 104 30.05 -7.21 -7.56
C ALA A 104 30.74 -8.38 -6.82
N LEU A 105 31.73 -8.97 -7.52
CA LEU A 105 32.76 -9.94 -7.15
C LEU A 105 32.32 -11.26 -6.49
#